data_AF-A0AAT9GYS6-F1
#
_entry.id   AF-A0AAT9GYS6-F1
#
_cell.length_a   1.000
_cell.length_b   1.000
_cell.length_c   1.000
_cell.angle_alpha   90.00
_cell.angle_beta   90.00
_cell.angle_gamma   90.00
#
_symmetry.space_group_name_H-M   'P 1'
#
loop_
_entity.id
_entity.type
_entity.pdbx_description
1 polymer ?
#
loop_
_entity_poly.entity_id
_entity_poly.type
_entity_poly.pdbx_seq_one_letter_code
_entity_poly.pdbx_strand_id
1 'polypeptide(L)'
;MTTFSTTINISPEDVKILKEEGYSLYGFKSVAAFGDGSPTVWFRLPPEELLTATKITWQEQFQAYNSTSTVASMIVIEARNTIDASLDDLITIEKGSGNLKSTSGGYPGAVSFLNKDTQHFAVGINQLVNGKPNVLCAFPILGAGHARVITPINKIALIFSKHRIETATVMTRAMSAGAFFDLTGTDSRTVDYGINDGWSAKGGSWLKNFRVFTDLKNLLIERTNSFEKAVEER
;
A
#
# COMPACT_ATOMS: atom_id res chain seq x y z
N MET A 1 19.09 -4.45 3.54
CA MET A 1 17.65 -4.48 3.19
C MET A 1 16.91 -4.97 4.41
N THR A 2 16.01 -4.16 4.95
CA THR A 2 15.18 -4.53 6.10
C THR A 2 14.07 -5.45 5.62
N THR A 3 13.81 -6.54 6.35
CA THR A 3 12.71 -7.47 6.05
C THR A 3 11.70 -7.39 7.17
N PHE A 4 10.45 -7.13 6.81
CA PHE A 4 9.34 -7.04 7.75
C PHE A 4 8.44 -8.27 7.63
N SER A 5 7.73 -8.59 8.71
CA SER A 5 6.74 -9.66 8.69
C SER A 5 5.57 -9.45 9.63
N THR A 6 4.42 -9.98 9.21
CA THR A 6 3.24 -10.11 10.07
C THR A 6 2.78 -11.56 10.06
N THR A 7 2.65 -12.16 11.23
CA THR A 7 2.07 -13.50 11.38
C THR A 7 0.64 -13.38 11.91
N ILE A 8 -0.29 -14.07 11.25
CA ILE A 8 -1.70 -14.12 11.63
C ILE A 8 -1.97 -15.53 12.13
N ASN A 9 -2.29 -15.64 13.41
CA ASN A 9 -2.75 -16.88 14.02
C ASN A 9 -4.25 -17.01 13.83
N ILE A 10 -4.68 -18.16 13.32
CA ILE A 10 -6.09 -18.49 13.05
C ILE A 10 -6.30 -19.91 13.58
N SER A 11 -7.42 -20.17 14.27
CA SER A 11 -7.74 -21.53 14.73
C SER A 11 -7.91 -22.48 13.53
N PRO A 12 -7.62 -23.78 13.69
CA PRO A 12 -7.88 -24.76 12.63
C PRO A 12 -9.33 -24.74 12.12
N GLU A 13 -10.30 -24.56 13.02
CA GLU A 13 -11.72 -24.47 12.73
C GLU A 13 -12.04 -23.24 11.86
N ASP A 14 -11.48 -22.09 12.20
CA ASP A 14 -11.70 -20.85 11.46
C ASP A 14 -11.02 -20.86 10.10
N VAL A 15 -9.82 -21.45 9.98
CA VAL A 15 -9.16 -21.65 8.68
C VAL A 15 -10.04 -22.50 7.77
N LYS A 16 -10.61 -23.59 8.30
CA LYS A 16 -11.52 -24.45 7.53
C LYS A 16 -12.73 -23.67 7.03
N ILE A 17 -13.40 -22.91 7.89
CA ILE A 17 -14.57 -22.10 7.53
C ILE A 17 -14.20 -21.04 6.47
N LEU A 18 -13.10 -20.30 6.67
CA LEU A 18 -12.64 -19.29 5.70
C LEU A 18 -12.40 -19.89 4.32
N LYS A 19 -11.81 -21.10 4.26
CA LYS A 19 -11.57 -21.84 3.01
C LYS A 19 -12.86 -22.27 2.33
N GLU A 20 -13.73 -22.95 3.07
CA GLU A 20 -15.01 -23.47 2.57
C GLU A 20 -15.92 -22.35 2.07
N GLU A 21 -15.92 -21.22 2.78
CA GLU A 21 -16.73 -20.04 2.43
C GLU A 21 -16.08 -19.12 1.39
N GLY A 22 -14.86 -19.43 0.93
CA GLY A 22 -14.17 -18.73 -0.16
C GLY A 22 -13.59 -17.37 0.22
N TYR A 23 -13.24 -17.14 1.49
CA TYR A 23 -12.59 -15.91 1.94
C TYR A 23 -11.11 -15.85 1.54
N SER A 24 -10.70 -14.75 0.92
CA SER A 24 -9.29 -14.39 0.74
C SER A 24 -8.87 -13.35 1.78
N LEU A 25 -7.60 -13.36 2.16
CA LEU A 25 -6.98 -12.28 2.93
C LEU A 25 -6.45 -11.21 1.97
N TYR A 26 -6.80 -9.96 2.22
CA TYR A 26 -6.33 -8.81 1.48
C TYR A 26 -5.50 -7.92 2.38
N GLY A 27 -4.41 -7.39 1.83
CA GLY A 27 -3.57 -6.42 2.51
C GLY A 27 -3.44 -5.11 1.77
N PHE A 28 -3.26 -4.06 2.56
CA PHE A 28 -3.00 -2.70 2.10
C PHE A 28 -1.82 -2.14 2.88
N LYS A 29 -1.06 -1.25 2.25
CA LYS A 29 0.12 -0.61 2.84
C LYS A 29 -0.13 0.88 2.98
N SER A 30 0.23 1.45 4.13
CA SER A 30 0.17 2.89 4.33
C SER A 30 1.32 3.60 3.64
N VAL A 31 1.03 4.81 3.18
CA VAL A 31 2.04 5.78 2.73
C VAL A 31 1.74 7.15 3.31
N ALA A 32 2.78 7.95 3.46
CA ALA A 32 2.70 9.36 3.77
C ALA A 32 2.79 10.15 2.47
N ALA A 33 1.78 10.97 2.19
CA ALA A 33 1.74 11.84 1.04
C ALA A 33 0.60 12.86 1.20
N PHE A 34 0.63 13.91 0.39
CA PHE A 34 -0.46 14.86 0.26
C PHE A 34 -1.23 14.68 -1.04
N GLY A 35 -2.37 15.37 -1.11
CA GLY A 35 -3.26 15.31 -2.25
C GLY A 35 -4.23 14.12 -2.19
N ASP A 36 -4.74 13.76 -3.35
CA ASP A 36 -5.92 12.92 -3.51
C ASP A 36 -5.60 11.47 -3.90
N GLY A 37 -4.41 10.96 -3.56
CA GLY A 37 -4.07 9.57 -3.80
C GLY A 37 -4.94 8.57 -3.06
N SER A 38 -4.85 7.32 -3.49
CA SER A 38 -5.65 6.22 -2.95
C SER A 38 -4.79 4.96 -2.75
N PRO A 39 -5.07 4.17 -1.71
CA PRO A 39 -4.40 2.89 -1.53
C PRO A 39 -4.90 1.87 -2.55
N THR A 40 -4.05 0.91 -2.86
CA THR A 40 -4.39 -0.23 -3.71
C THR A 40 -4.33 -1.53 -2.93
N VAL A 41 -5.02 -2.56 -3.41
CA VAL A 41 -4.82 -3.92 -2.90
C VAL A 41 -3.37 -4.31 -3.15
N TRP A 42 -2.60 -4.35 -2.07
CA TRP A 42 -1.17 -4.58 -2.10
C TRP A 42 -0.84 -6.07 -2.25
N PHE A 43 -1.59 -6.92 -1.56
CA PHE A 43 -1.52 -8.36 -1.79
C PHE A 43 -2.87 -9.03 -1.55
N ARG A 44 -2.97 -10.24 -2.08
CA ARG A 44 -4.06 -11.17 -1.84
C ARG A 44 -3.46 -12.54 -1.52
N LEU A 45 -3.89 -13.14 -0.41
CA LEU A 45 -3.74 -14.58 -0.20
C LEU A 45 -5.10 -15.23 -0.46
N PRO A 46 -5.19 -16.11 -1.47
CA PRO A 46 -6.43 -16.81 -1.78
C PRO A 46 -6.74 -17.86 -0.69
N PRO A 47 -7.98 -18.38 -0.63
CA PRO A 47 -8.42 -19.25 0.45
C PRO A 47 -7.50 -20.47 0.64
N GLU A 48 -7.09 -21.10 -0.45
CA GLU A 48 -6.23 -22.29 -0.45
C GLU A 48 -4.88 -22.07 0.27
N GLU A 49 -4.35 -20.85 0.27
CA GLU A 49 -3.09 -20.47 0.90
C GLU A 49 -3.21 -20.11 2.38
N LEU A 50 -4.43 -20.02 2.94
CA LEU A 50 -4.63 -19.72 4.35
C LEU A 50 -4.17 -20.89 5.23
N LEU A 51 -3.42 -20.58 6.29
CA LEU A 51 -2.92 -21.55 7.28
C LEU A 51 -3.20 -21.04 8.70
N THR A 52 -3.10 -21.94 9.68
CA THR A 52 -3.26 -21.59 11.11
C THR A 52 -2.23 -20.57 11.58
N ALA A 53 -1.06 -20.54 10.94
CA ALA A 53 -0.07 -19.48 11.05
C ALA A 53 0.23 -18.93 9.66
N THR A 54 -0.54 -17.93 9.24
CA THR A 54 -0.36 -17.28 7.93
C THR A 54 0.66 -16.15 8.05
N LYS A 55 1.81 -16.27 7.38
CA LYS A 55 2.89 -15.27 7.44
C LYS A 55 2.93 -14.43 6.18
N ILE A 56 2.92 -13.11 6.35
CA ILE A 56 3.16 -12.11 5.30
C ILE A 56 4.55 -11.54 5.48
N THR A 57 5.31 -11.41 4.39
CA THR A 57 6.66 -10.83 4.41
C THR A 57 6.82 -9.76 3.33
N TRP A 58 7.55 -8.71 3.63
CA TRP A 58 7.91 -7.68 2.65
C TRP A 58 9.29 -7.12 2.94
N GLN A 59 9.89 -6.50 1.91
CA GLN A 59 11.23 -5.94 1.99
C GLN A 59 11.21 -4.46 1.58
N GLU A 60 12.13 -3.67 2.11
CA GLU A 60 12.41 -2.30 1.63
C GLU A 60 13.16 -2.35 0.29
N GLN A 61 12.48 -2.90 -0.71
CA GLN A 61 12.88 -2.87 -2.11
C GLN A 61 11.71 -2.29 -2.89
N PHE A 62 11.94 -1.12 -3.50
CA PHE A 62 10.90 -0.32 -4.13
C PHE A 62 11.13 -0.20 -5.63
N GLN A 63 10.03 -0.06 -6.36
CA GLN A 63 10.05 0.46 -7.71
C GLN A 63 9.10 1.64 -7.79
N ALA A 64 9.45 2.65 -8.57
CA ALA A 64 8.55 3.72 -8.93
C ALA A 64 7.87 3.37 -10.26
N TYR A 65 6.64 3.84 -10.44
CA TYR A 65 5.93 3.67 -11.70
C TYR A 65 5.20 4.94 -12.13
N ASN A 66 4.93 5.05 -13.44
CA ASN A 66 3.84 5.86 -13.95
C ASN A 66 2.86 4.99 -14.76
N SER A 67 1.62 5.46 -14.87
CA SER A 67 0.54 4.77 -15.55
C SER A 67 -0.46 5.78 -16.11
N THR A 68 -1.18 5.40 -17.15
CA THR A 68 -2.30 6.17 -17.69
C THR A 68 -3.65 5.74 -17.11
N SER A 69 -3.67 4.73 -16.23
CA SER A 69 -4.86 4.33 -15.49
C SER A 69 -5.42 5.49 -14.66
N THR A 70 -6.73 5.67 -14.69
CA THR A 70 -7.42 6.62 -13.80
C THR A 70 -7.37 6.14 -12.36
N VAL A 71 -7.00 7.03 -11.44
CA VAL A 71 -7.06 6.75 -10.00
C VAL A 71 -8.50 6.90 -9.51
N ALA A 72 -9.28 5.81 -9.59
CA ALA A 72 -10.66 5.75 -9.13
C ALA A 72 -10.98 4.42 -8.47
N SER A 73 -11.95 4.39 -7.56
CA SER A 73 -12.31 3.18 -6.81
C SER A 73 -12.65 2.01 -7.76
N MET A 74 -12.20 0.81 -7.40
CA MET A 74 -12.37 -0.43 -8.17
C MET A 74 -11.67 -0.47 -9.54
N ILE A 75 -10.81 0.52 -9.85
CA ILE A 75 -9.96 0.48 -11.05
C ILE A 75 -8.62 -0.18 -10.72
N VAL A 76 -8.19 -1.08 -11.59
CA VAL A 76 -6.85 -1.70 -11.53
C VAL A 76 -5.83 -0.73 -12.12
N ILE A 77 -4.75 -0.47 -11.38
CA ILE A 77 -3.65 0.35 -11.86
C ILE A 77 -2.67 -0.50 -12.65
N GLU A 78 -2.48 -0.17 -13.92
CA GLU A 78 -1.52 -0.84 -14.78
C GLU A 78 -0.14 -0.19 -14.67
N ALA A 79 0.63 -0.59 -13.65
CA ALA A 79 1.99 -0.11 -13.39
C ALA A 79 3.04 -0.80 -14.29
N ARG A 80 2.92 -0.66 -15.61
CA ARG A 80 3.80 -1.35 -16.58
C ARG A 80 5.15 -0.67 -16.77
N ASN A 81 5.17 0.67 -16.74
CA ASN A 81 6.42 1.42 -16.84
C ASN A 81 6.97 1.64 -15.43
N THR A 82 8.05 0.94 -15.12
CA THR A 82 8.63 0.88 -13.77
C THR A 82 10.14 1.12 -13.83
N ILE A 83 10.68 1.63 -12.74
CA ILE A 83 12.12 1.75 -12.51
C ILE A 83 12.41 1.42 -11.06
N ASP A 84 13.53 0.76 -10.79
CA ASP A 84 13.99 0.58 -9.41
C ASP A 84 14.18 1.94 -8.74
N ALA A 85 13.74 2.03 -7.50
CA ALA A 85 13.78 3.27 -6.72
C ALA A 85 14.29 2.99 -5.31
N SER A 86 15.10 3.90 -4.81
CA SER A 86 15.47 3.99 -3.41
C SER A 86 14.72 5.14 -2.74
N LEU A 87 14.72 5.15 -1.41
CA LEU A 87 14.40 6.38 -0.69
C LEU A 87 15.44 7.45 -1.07
N ASP A 88 15.01 8.72 -1.08
CA ASP A 88 15.79 9.89 -1.47
C ASP A 88 15.96 10.08 -2.99
N ASP A 89 15.40 9.17 -3.79
CA ASP A 89 15.41 9.28 -5.25
C ASP A 89 14.38 10.29 -5.75
N LEU A 90 14.76 10.98 -6.83
CA LEU A 90 13.90 11.76 -7.70
C LEU A 90 13.67 11.00 -9.01
N ILE A 91 12.42 10.59 -9.21
CA ILE A 91 11.91 9.93 -10.40
C ILE A 91 11.34 10.99 -11.34
N THR A 92 12.02 11.22 -12.45
CA THR A 92 11.56 12.14 -13.50
C THR A 92 10.81 11.37 -14.57
N ILE A 93 9.59 11.79 -14.88
CA ILE A 93 8.86 11.39 -16.09
C ILE A 93 9.31 12.32 -17.22
N GLU A 94 9.96 11.76 -18.23
CA GLU A 94 10.55 12.52 -19.32
C GLU A 94 9.49 13.05 -20.31
N LYS A 95 9.72 14.26 -20.79
CA LYS A 95 8.81 14.95 -21.72
C LYS A 95 8.80 14.25 -23.08
N GLY A 96 7.60 13.97 -23.59
CA GLY A 96 7.34 13.39 -24.91
C GLY A 96 7.37 11.86 -24.94
N SER A 97 8.11 11.21 -24.04
CA SER A 97 8.20 9.75 -23.97
C SER A 97 7.39 9.14 -22.84
N GLY A 98 7.19 9.86 -21.73
CA GLY A 98 6.64 9.30 -20.50
C GLY A 98 7.59 8.31 -19.80
N ASN A 99 8.84 8.15 -20.26
CA ASN A 99 9.82 7.25 -19.67
C ASN A 99 10.26 7.74 -18.28
N LEU A 100 10.67 6.80 -17.42
CA LEU A 100 11.14 7.10 -16.08
C LEU A 100 12.66 7.17 -16.03
N LYS A 101 13.17 8.17 -15.33
CA LYS A 101 14.59 8.29 -14.98
C LYS A 101 14.73 8.51 -13.47
N SER A 102 15.55 7.69 -12.82
CA SER A 102 15.91 7.88 -11.41
C SER A 102 17.23 8.65 -11.29
N THR A 103 17.26 9.61 -10.37
CA THR A 103 18.44 10.38 -9.97
C THR A 103 18.40 10.61 -8.47
N SER A 104 19.55 10.79 -7.82
CA SER A 104 19.57 11.28 -6.44
C SER A 104 19.10 12.73 -6.34
N GLY A 105 18.63 13.15 -5.16
CA GLY A 105 18.19 14.53 -4.90
C GLY A 105 16.68 14.70 -4.73
N GLY A 106 15.95 13.61 -4.49
CA GLY A 106 14.60 13.65 -3.95
C GLY A 106 14.59 14.01 -2.47
N TYR A 107 13.40 14.02 -1.89
CA TYR A 107 13.21 14.29 -0.47
C TYR A 107 13.70 13.12 0.40
N PRO A 108 14.41 13.41 1.51
CA PRO A 108 14.86 12.38 2.44
C PRO A 108 13.72 11.50 2.97
N GLY A 109 13.90 10.18 2.94
CA GLY A 109 12.94 9.17 3.37
C GLY A 109 11.80 8.90 2.38
N ALA A 110 11.80 9.52 1.19
CA ALA A 110 10.70 9.44 0.26
C ALA A 110 11.14 9.07 -1.17
N VAL A 111 10.20 8.61 -1.98
CA VAL A 111 10.34 8.56 -3.44
C VAL A 111 9.66 9.80 -4.01
N SER A 112 10.44 10.65 -4.67
CA SER A 112 9.95 11.90 -5.27
C SER A 112 9.67 11.70 -6.75
N PHE A 113 8.63 12.35 -7.26
CA PHE A 113 8.24 12.29 -8.66
C PHE A 113 8.20 13.70 -9.23
N LEU A 114 8.70 13.86 -10.45
CA LEU A 114 8.61 15.09 -11.23
C LEU A 114 8.12 14.77 -12.63
N ASN A 115 6.96 15.30 -13.01
CA ASN A 115 6.41 15.10 -14.33
C ASN A 115 6.80 16.23 -15.29
N LYS A 116 7.79 16.01 -16.16
CA LYS A 116 8.18 16.99 -17.18
C LYS A 116 7.33 16.90 -18.45
N ASP A 117 6.54 15.84 -18.60
CA ASP A 117 5.59 15.72 -19.69
C ASP A 117 4.41 16.68 -19.51
N THR A 118 3.69 16.97 -20.58
CA THR A 118 2.41 17.67 -20.52
C THR A 118 1.24 16.74 -20.16
N GLN A 119 1.39 15.43 -20.36
CA GLN A 119 0.38 14.43 -20.04
C GLN A 119 0.24 14.23 -18.53
N HIS A 120 -0.98 13.93 -18.08
CA HIS A 120 -1.27 13.50 -16.72
C HIS A 120 -1.03 12.01 -16.55
N PHE A 121 -0.47 11.63 -15.41
CA PHE A 121 -0.24 10.22 -15.06
C PHE A 121 -0.81 9.90 -13.68
N ALA A 122 -1.01 8.61 -13.42
CA ALA A 122 -0.98 8.05 -12.08
C ALA A 122 0.47 7.64 -11.76
N VAL A 123 0.96 7.99 -10.58
CA VAL A 123 2.26 7.57 -10.06
C VAL A 123 2.10 6.87 -8.72
N GLY A 124 3.09 6.08 -8.36
CA GLY A 124 3.10 5.41 -7.07
C GLY A 124 4.32 4.53 -6.89
N ILE A 125 4.29 3.76 -5.82
CA ILE A 125 5.38 2.87 -5.42
C ILE A 125 4.89 1.43 -5.50
N ASN A 126 5.70 0.56 -6.11
CA ASN A 126 5.61 -0.88 -5.96
C ASN A 126 6.56 -1.31 -4.83
N GLN A 127 6.15 -2.31 -4.05
CA GLN A 127 7.01 -2.93 -3.05
C GLN A 127 6.94 -4.45 -3.15
N LEU A 128 8.06 -5.11 -2.92
CA LEU A 128 8.14 -6.56 -2.86
C LEU A 128 7.39 -7.09 -1.63
N VAL A 129 6.34 -7.87 -1.87
CA VAL A 129 5.56 -8.57 -0.83
C VAL A 129 5.40 -10.03 -1.24
N ASN A 130 5.70 -10.96 -0.33
CA ASN A 130 5.74 -12.39 -0.59
C ASN A 130 6.48 -12.76 -1.90
N GLY A 131 7.60 -12.06 -2.16
CA GLY A 131 8.45 -12.28 -3.33
C GLY A 131 7.94 -11.69 -4.65
N LYS A 132 6.85 -10.91 -4.65
CA LYS A 132 6.32 -10.26 -5.87
C LYS A 132 6.15 -8.75 -5.68
N PRO A 133 6.60 -7.91 -6.62
CA PRO A 133 6.37 -6.47 -6.56
C PRO A 133 4.88 -6.19 -6.77
N ASN A 134 4.29 -5.38 -5.89
CA ASN A 134 2.90 -4.97 -6.01
C ASN A 134 2.72 -3.49 -5.68
N VAL A 135 1.73 -2.86 -6.33
CA VAL A 135 1.37 -1.45 -6.16
C VAL A 135 0.87 -1.21 -4.74
N LEU A 136 1.47 -0.23 -4.04
CA LEU A 136 1.06 0.20 -2.70
C LEU A 136 -0.09 1.21 -2.75
N CYS A 137 0.02 2.15 -3.68
CA CYS A 137 -0.81 3.34 -3.75
C CYS A 137 -0.72 3.94 -5.16
N ALA A 138 -1.70 4.77 -5.50
CA ALA A 138 -1.72 5.53 -6.74
C ALA A 138 -2.14 6.98 -6.47
N PHE A 139 -1.40 7.91 -7.06
CA PHE A 139 -1.63 9.35 -6.96
C PHE A 139 -1.68 9.95 -8.37
N PRO A 140 -2.67 10.81 -8.67
CA PRO A 140 -2.61 11.57 -9.90
C PRO A 140 -1.49 12.63 -9.81
N ILE A 141 -0.75 12.80 -10.90
CA ILE A 141 0.23 13.86 -11.10
C ILE A 141 -0.07 14.58 -12.40
N LEU A 142 -0.20 15.91 -12.32
CA LEU A 142 -0.40 16.75 -13.49
C LEU A 142 0.90 16.84 -14.31
N GLY A 143 0.80 17.35 -15.54
CA GLY A 143 1.95 17.59 -16.40
C GLY A 143 2.75 18.83 -16.01
N ALA A 144 3.57 19.33 -16.93
CA ALA A 144 4.21 20.65 -16.92
C ALA A 144 5.04 20.99 -15.67
N GLY A 145 5.74 20.01 -15.11
CA GLY A 145 6.67 20.20 -13.98
C GLY A 145 6.05 19.97 -12.61
N HIS A 146 4.81 19.48 -12.53
CA HIS A 146 4.21 19.13 -11.24
C HIS A 146 4.95 17.96 -10.58
N ALA A 147 4.97 17.98 -9.26
CA ALA A 147 5.68 17.02 -8.43
C ALA A 147 4.76 16.28 -7.46
N ARG A 148 5.24 15.11 -7.00
CA ARG A 148 4.65 14.33 -5.90
C ARG A 148 5.76 13.76 -5.04
N VAL A 149 5.48 13.60 -3.75
CA VAL A 149 6.40 12.98 -2.80
C VAL A 149 5.63 11.91 -2.04
N ILE A 150 6.13 10.68 -2.06
CA ILE A 150 5.47 9.53 -1.44
C ILE A 150 6.47 8.84 -0.51
N THR A 151 6.11 8.73 0.76
CA THR A 151 6.91 8.08 1.80
C THR A 151 6.26 6.75 2.19
N PRO A 152 6.86 5.58 1.91
CA PRO A 152 6.38 4.32 2.44
C PRO A 152 6.36 4.33 3.98
N ILE A 153 5.27 3.87 4.62
CA ILE A 153 5.18 3.77 6.08
C ILE A 153 5.05 2.32 6.52
N ASN A 154 5.66 1.96 7.64
CA ASN A 154 5.56 0.64 8.27
C ASN A 154 4.24 0.39 9.00
N LYS A 155 3.13 0.71 8.34
CA LYS A 155 1.76 0.38 8.77
C LYS A 155 1.02 -0.36 7.67
N ILE A 156 0.21 -1.35 8.02
CA ILE A 156 -0.58 -2.15 7.06
C ILE A 156 -2.02 -2.27 7.54
N ALA A 157 -2.96 -2.49 6.63
CA ALA A 157 -4.32 -2.91 6.95
C ALA A 157 -4.60 -4.28 6.35
N LEU A 158 -5.34 -5.13 7.07
CA LEU A 158 -5.75 -6.45 6.63
C LEU A 158 -7.27 -6.61 6.74
N ILE A 159 -7.86 -7.25 5.75
CA ILE A 159 -9.28 -7.63 5.74
C ILE A 159 -9.46 -9.03 5.15
N PHE A 160 -10.48 -9.75 5.60
CA PHE A 160 -10.97 -10.95 4.92
C PHE A 160 -12.18 -10.62 4.06
N SER A 161 -12.24 -11.09 2.81
CA SER A 161 -13.40 -10.88 1.93
C SER A 161 -13.61 -12.03 0.96
N LYS A 162 -14.88 -12.26 0.58
CA LYS A 162 -15.28 -13.16 -0.52
C LYS A 162 -15.19 -12.49 -1.89
N HIS A 163 -15.11 -11.16 -1.94
CA HIS A 163 -15.00 -10.43 -3.21
C HIS A 163 -13.67 -10.74 -3.87
N ARG A 164 -13.71 -11.20 -5.12
CA ARG A 164 -12.50 -11.46 -5.91
C ARG A 164 -11.97 -10.14 -6.46
N ILE A 165 -10.98 -9.59 -5.79
CA ILE A 165 -10.33 -8.34 -6.19
C ILE A 165 -8.89 -8.60 -6.57
N GLU A 166 -8.48 -7.99 -7.67
CA GLU A 166 -7.12 -8.09 -8.19
C GLU A 166 -6.18 -7.19 -7.39
N THR A 167 -4.92 -7.60 -7.25
CA THR A 167 -3.86 -6.72 -6.76
C THR A 167 -3.76 -5.47 -7.66
N ALA A 168 -3.27 -4.37 -7.10
CA ALA A 168 -3.26 -3.05 -7.74
C ALA A 168 -4.64 -2.41 -7.98
N THR A 169 -5.75 -3.02 -7.54
CA THR A 169 -7.06 -2.37 -7.54
C THR A 169 -7.12 -1.26 -6.51
N VAL A 170 -7.53 -0.05 -6.90
CA VAL A 170 -7.77 1.08 -5.99
C VAL A 170 -8.97 0.81 -5.08
N MET A 171 -8.77 0.90 -3.78
CA MET A 171 -9.80 0.67 -2.78
C MET A 171 -9.99 1.90 -1.88
N THR A 172 -11.12 2.58 -2.01
CA THR A 172 -11.42 3.78 -1.21
C THR A 172 -12.14 3.49 0.10
N ARG A 173 -12.80 2.33 0.20
CA ARG A 173 -13.54 1.90 1.39
C ARG A 173 -13.30 0.43 1.70
N ALA A 174 -13.31 0.09 2.98
CA ALA A 174 -13.23 -1.28 3.46
C ALA A 174 -14.52 -2.04 3.11
N MET A 175 -14.40 -3.28 2.64
CA MET A 175 -15.56 -4.12 2.31
C MET A 175 -15.95 -5.07 3.45
N SER A 176 -15.14 -5.13 4.48
CA SER A 176 -15.37 -5.93 5.68
C SER A 176 -14.66 -5.27 6.87
N ALA A 177 -14.92 -5.78 8.07
CA ALA A 177 -14.14 -5.40 9.23
C ALA A 177 -12.70 -5.87 9.07
N GLY A 178 -11.77 -5.11 9.63
CA GLY A 178 -10.35 -5.34 9.48
C GLY A 178 -9.54 -4.82 10.65
N ALA A 179 -8.24 -4.99 10.54
CA ALA A 179 -7.28 -4.44 11.48
C ALA A 179 -6.21 -3.62 10.76
N PHE A 180 -5.82 -2.54 11.40
CA PHE A 180 -4.74 -1.65 11.03
C PHE A 180 -3.61 -1.82 12.04
N PHE A 181 -2.40 -2.12 11.54
CA PHE A 181 -1.25 -2.50 12.34
C PHE A 181 -0.12 -1.51 12.16
N ASP A 182 0.51 -1.15 13.27
CA ASP A 182 1.70 -0.31 13.31
C ASP A 182 2.95 -1.13 13.66
N LEU A 183 3.88 -1.18 12.71
CA LEU A 183 5.18 -1.81 12.86
C LEU A 183 6.28 -0.75 13.12
N THR A 184 5.94 0.49 13.45
CA THR A 184 6.95 1.49 13.84
C THR A 184 7.78 0.98 15.03
N GLY A 185 9.10 0.93 14.85
CA GLY A 185 10.04 0.45 15.85
C GLY A 185 10.17 -1.08 15.97
N THR A 186 9.57 -1.87 15.08
CA THR A 186 9.75 -3.32 15.02
C THR A 186 9.64 -3.86 13.61
N ASP A 187 10.38 -4.94 13.31
CA ASP A 187 10.32 -5.57 12.00
C ASP A 187 9.28 -6.71 11.95
N SER A 188 8.68 -7.04 13.08
CA SER A 188 7.64 -8.07 13.12
C SER A 188 6.51 -7.84 14.11
N ARG A 189 5.33 -8.36 13.76
CA ARG A 189 4.14 -8.44 14.61
C ARG A 189 3.45 -9.79 14.45
N THR A 190 2.81 -10.23 15.53
CA THR A 190 1.93 -11.40 15.54
C THR A 190 0.56 -10.99 16.02
N VAL A 191 -0.48 -11.40 15.30
CA VAL A 191 -1.87 -11.03 15.56
C VAL A 191 -2.72 -12.31 15.56
N ASP A 192 -3.81 -12.29 16.31
CA ASP A 192 -4.78 -13.37 16.31
C ASP A 192 -6.03 -12.90 15.55
N TYR A 193 -6.65 -13.80 14.79
CA TYR A 193 -7.93 -13.57 14.12
C TYR A 193 -8.90 -14.70 14.45
N GLY A 194 -10.10 -14.33 14.88
CA GLY A 194 -11.24 -15.24 15.02
C GLY A 194 -12.41 -14.77 14.16
N ILE A 195 -13.14 -15.69 13.50
CA ILE A 195 -14.25 -15.30 12.60
C ILE A 195 -15.36 -14.53 13.33
N ASN A 196 -15.58 -14.84 14.62
CA ASN A 196 -16.62 -14.22 15.45
C ASN A 196 -16.05 -13.15 16.40
N ASP A 197 -14.76 -13.21 16.71
CA ASP A 197 -14.10 -12.30 17.65
C ASP A 197 -13.36 -11.13 16.95
N GLY A 198 -13.10 -11.26 15.65
CA GLY A 198 -12.33 -10.32 14.86
C GLY A 198 -10.83 -10.41 15.16
N TRP A 199 -10.13 -9.29 14.99
CA TRP A 199 -8.68 -9.22 15.16
C TRP A 199 -8.30 -8.81 16.59
N SER A 200 -7.26 -9.44 17.12
CA SER A 200 -6.73 -9.17 18.46
C SER A 200 -5.21 -9.12 18.46
N ALA A 201 -4.67 -8.19 19.25
CA ALA A 201 -3.25 -8.09 19.58
C ALA A 201 -2.99 -8.40 21.06
N LYS A 202 -3.92 -9.08 21.75
CA LYS A 202 -3.83 -9.42 23.18
C LYS A 202 -3.45 -8.21 24.07
N GLY A 203 -4.02 -7.04 23.76
CA GLY A 203 -3.77 -5.77 24.47
C GLY A 203 -2.73 -4.84 23.80
N GLY A 204 -2.16 -5.21 22.65
CA GLY A 204 -1.24 -4.33 21.92
C GLY A 204 -1.89 -3.06 21.37
N SER A 205 -1.36 -1.89 21.74
CA SER A 205 -1.82 -0.56 21.27
C SER A 205 -1.49 -0.26 19.81
N TRP A 206 -0.64 -1.09 19.20
CA TRP A 206 -0.22 -1.00 17.79
C TRP A 206 -1.25 -1.60 16.82
N LEU A 207 -2.35 -2.20 17.32
CA LEU A 207 -3.46 -2.70 16.50
C LEU A 207 -4.70 -1.83 16.73
N LYS A 208 -5.32 -1.40 15.64
CA LYS A 208 -6.63 -0.72 15.65
C LYS A 208 -7.60 -1.45 14.74
N ASN A 209 -8.73 -1.88 15.29
CA ASN A 209 -9.81 -2.47 14.50
C ASN A 209 -10.59 -1.39 13.77
N PHE A 210 -11.08 -1.72 12.58
CA PHE A 210 -11.98 -0.87 11.81
C PHE A 210 -13.15 -1.68 11.24
N ARG A 211 -14.26 -1.00 10.96
CA ARG A 211 -15.49 -1.59 10.46
C ARG A 211 -15.56 -1.60 8.93
N VAL A 212 -16.52 -2.36 8.40
CA VAL A 212 -16.94 -2.22 7.00
C VAL A 212 -17.28 -0.76 6.66
N PHE A 213 -16.99 -0.36 5.43
CA PHE A 213 -17.13 1.01 4.91
C PHE A 213 -16.24 2.07 5.55
N THR A 214 -15.28 1.70 6.40
CA THR A 214 -14.20 2.62 6.81
C THR A 214 -13.53 3.20 5.57
N ASP A 215 -13.30 4.52 5.61
CA ASP A 215 -12.57 5.25 4.58
C ASP A 215 -11.09 4.82 4.59
N LEU A 216 -10.73 3.99 3.62
CA LEU A 216 -9.37 3.44 3.52
C LEU A 216 -8.38 4.51 3.06
N LYS A 217 -8.84 5.50 2.29
CA LYS A 217 -7.98 6.62 1.87
C LYS A 217 -7.52 7.41 3.09
N ASN A 218 -8.45 7.81 3.96
CA ASN A 218 -8.12 8.54 5.18
C ASN A 218 -7.38 7.67 6.22
N LEU A 219 -7.59 6.35 6.22
CA LEU A 219 -6.88 5.44 7.12
C LEU A 219 -5.42 5.17 6.68
N LEU A 220 -5.17 5.04 5.38
CA LEU A 220 -3.90 4.54 4.84
C LEU A 220 -3.01 5.61 4.23
N ILE A 221 -3.56 6.76 3.83
CA ILE A 221 -2.79 7.89 3.31
C ILE A 221 -2.61 8.90 4.44
N GLU A 222 -1.47 8.84 5.11
CA GLU A 222 -1.15 9.75 6.21
C GLU A 222 -0.69 11.10 5.65
N ARG A 223 -1.36 12.18 6.07
CA ARG A 223 -0.90 13.53 5.76
C ARG A 223 0.32 13.85 6.61
N THR A 224 1.43 14.20 6.00
CA THR A 224 2.64 14.59 6.72
C THR A 224 2.59 16.07 7.11
N ASN A 225 2.18 16.37 8.34
CA ASN A 225 2.08 17.77 8.84
C ASN A 225 3.37 18.61 8.76
N SER A 226 4.56 18.03 8.56
CA SER A 226 5.85 18.75 8.65
C SER A 226 6.54 19.10 7.33
N PHE A 227 6.16 18.49 6.19
CA PHE A 227 7.04 18.52 5.01
C PHE A 227 6.57 19.41 3.85
N GLU A 228 5.27 19.58 3.63
CA GLU A 228 4.78 20.47 2.55
C GLU A 228 4.68 21.94 2.96
N LYS A 229 4.69 22.27 4.26
CA LYS A 229 4.81 23.68 4.67
C LYS A 229 6.09 24.32 4.09
N ALA A 230 7.15 23.53 3.90
CA ALA A 230 8.40 23.98 3.28
C ALA A 230 8.37 24.00 1.73
N VAL A 231 7.40 23.34 1.10
CA VAL A 231 7.23 23.30 -0.37
C VAL A 231 6.23 24.35 -0.85
N GLU A 232 5.18 24.65 -0.07
CA GLU A 232 4.28 25.77 -0.32
C GLU A 232 4.92 27.14 -0.01
N GLU A 233 5.91 27.20 0.88
CA GLU A 233 6.65 28.42 1.25
C GLU A 233 7.86 28.74 0.33
N ARG A 234 8.00 28.05 -0.82
CA ARG A 234 9.05 28.28 -1.83
C ARG A 234 8.47 28.50 -3.22
#